data_AF-A0A812N3L5-F1
#
_entry.id   AF-A0A812N3L5-F1
#
_cell.length_a   1.000
_cell.length_b   1.000
_cell.length_c   1.000
_cell.angle_alpha   90.00
_cell.angle_beta   90.00
_cell.angle_gamma   90.00
#
_symmetry.space_group_name_H-M   'P 1'
#
loop_
_entity.id
_entity.type
_entity.pdbx_description
1 polymer ?
#
loop_
_entity_poly.entity_id
_entity_poly.type
_entity_poly.pdbx_seq_one_letter_code
_entity_poly.pdbx_strand_id
1 'polypeptide(L)' 'MGNAWEWTEDHFNPLEGFKVHYTYDDFSTPCFDGRHHIIMGGSFVSKSDNGASGFCRYHFRPHFLQHSGFRL' A
#
# COMPACT_ATOMS: atom_id res chain seq x y z
N MET A 1 -9.53 -5.12 -10.16
CA MET A 1 -8.85 -5.33 -8.86
C MET A 1 -8.85 -6.81 -8.55
N GLY A 2 -7.76 -7.32 -7.99
CA GLY A 2 -7.46 -8.75 -7.86
C GLY A 2 -6.48 -9.25 -8.94
N ASN A 3 -5.95 -10.46 -8.73
CA ASN A 3 -4.83 -11.11 -9.43
C ASN A 3 -3.45 -10.78 -8.88
N ALA A 4 -2.91 -9.59 -9.14
CA ALA A 4 -1.60 -9.19 -8.64
C ALA A 4 -1.63 -7.75 -8.15
N TRP A 5 -0.93 -7.48 -7.06
CA TRP A 5 -0.69 -6.12 -6.59
C TRP A 5 -0.01 -5.31 -7.69
N GLU A 6 -0.48 -4.10 -7.91
CA GLU A 6 0.05 -3.21 -8.94
C GLU A 6 1.03 -2.24 -8.29
N TRP A 7 2.28 -2.26 -8.74
CA TRP A 7 3.32 -1.36 -8.21
C TRP A 7 3.14 0.05 -8.77
N THR A 8 3.32 1.05 -7.92
CA THR A 8 3.31 2.46 -8.30
C THR A 8 4.69 3.08 -8.10
N GLU A 9 5.02 4.10 -8.91
CA GLU A 9 6.27 4.85 -8.77
C GLU A 9 6.34 5.64 -7.44
N ASP A 10 5.18 6.07 -6.93
CA ASP A 10 5.10 6.85 -5.69
C ASP A 10 5.57 6.10 -4.44
N HIS A 11 6.29 6.85 -3.59
CA HIS A 11 6.60 6.44 -2.23
C HIS A 11 5.37 6.56 -1.32
N PHE A 12 5.28 5.69 -0.31
CA PHE A 12 4.19 5.74 0.66
C PHE A 12 4.34 6.98 1.55
N ASN A 13 3.46 7.96 1.31
CA ASN A 13 3.44 9.24 2.00
C ASN A 13 2.01 9.61 2.43
N PRO A 14 1.85 10.43 3.48
CA PRO A 14 0.55 10.93 3.90
C PRO A 14 -0.06 11.80 2.81
N LEU A 15 -1.39 11.77 2.70
CA LEU A 15 -2.13 12.77 1.92
C LEU A 15 -2.23 14.07 2.70
N GLU A 16 -2.57 15.16 2.01
CA GLU A 16 -2.86 16.43 2.64
C GLU A 16 -3.94 16.27 3.73
N GLY A 17 -3.68 16.84 4.91
CA GLY A 17 -4.59 16.76 6.04
C GLY A 17 -4.56 15.44 6.83
N PHE A 18 -3.68 14.49 6.49
CA PHE A 18 -3.51 13.26 7.28
C PHE A 18 -3.21 13.57 8.75
N LYS A 19 -3.92 12.89 9.65
CA LYS A 19 -3.71 12.94 11.10
C LYS A 19 -3.68 11.51 11.63
N VAL A 20 -2.63 11.20 12.37
CA VAL A 20 -2.51 9.90 13.05
C VAL A 20 -3.51 9.81 14.20
N HIS A 21 -4.11 8.62 14.38
CA HIS A 21 -4.93 8.34 15.55
C HIS A 21 -4.09 7.61 16.60
N TYR A 22 -4.13 8.06 17.85
CA TYR A 22 -3.25 7.57 18.92
C TYR A 22 -3.42 6.08 19.27
N THR A 23 -4.56 5.48 18.94
CA THR A 23 -4.81 4.06 19.19
C THR A 23 -4.19 3.14 18.14
N TYR A 24 -3.72 3.68 17.01
CA TYR A 24 -3.17 2.90 15.92
C TYR A 24 -2.20 3.75 15.10
N ASP A 25 -1.20 4.29 15.79
CA ASP A 25 -0.23 5.22 15.23
C ASP A 25 0.87 4.53 14.43
N ASP A 26 1.09 3.25 14.64
CA ASP A 26 2.16 2.43 14.08
C ASP A 26 1.83 1.77 12.74
N PHE A 27 0.59 1.85 12.25
CA PHE A 27 0.21 1.19 11.00
C PHE A 27 0.84 1.82 9.75
N SER A 28 0.74 3.14 9.61
CA SER A 28 1.19 3.86 8.40
C SER A 28 2.38 4.77 8.66
N THR A 29 2.43 5.41 9.82
CA THR A 29 3.43 6.46 10.08
C THR A 29 4.88 5.97 10.02
N PRO A 30 5.24 4.74 10.47
CA PRO A 30 6.62 4.26 10.37
C PRO A 30 7.08 4.03 8.92
N CYS A 31 6.13 3.93 7.97
CA CYS A 31 6.41 3.67 6.56
C CYS A 31 6.49 4.94 5.72
N PHE A 32 6.27 6.12 6.30
CA PHE A 32 6.55 7.43 5.68
C PHE A 32 8.06 7.76 5.74
N ASP A 33 8.90 6.79 5.36
CA ASP A 33 10.35 6.80 5.58
C ASP A 33 11.15 6.97 4.27
N GLY A 34 10.46 7.16 3.14
CA GLY A 34 11.08 7.21 1.81
C GLY A 34 11.66 5.87 1.33
N ARG A 35 11.40 4.76 2.03
CA ARG A 35 11.88 3.41 1.65
C ARG A 35 10.74 2.48 1.24
N HIS A 36 9.50 2.82 1.59
CA HIS A 36 8.33 2.07 1.18
C HIS A 36 7.69 2.69 -0.06
N HIS A 37 7.28 1.84 -0.99
CA HIS A 37 6.49 2.22 -2.16
C HIS A 37 5.02 1.88 -1.94
N ILE A 38 4.15 2.49 -2.75
CA ILE A 38 2.72 2.16 -2.78
C ILE A 38 2.47 0.94 -3.67
N ILE A 39 1.55 0.07 -3.23
CA ILE A 39 0.92 -0.99 -4.02
C ILE A 39 -0.59 -0.89 -3.92
N MET A 40 -1.26 -1.17 -5.05
CA MET A 40 -2.69 -0.98 -5.22
C MET A 40 -3.38 -2.21 -5.81
N GLY A 41 -4.70 -2.28 -5.66
CA GLY A 41 -5.55 -3.18 -6.46
C GLY A 41 -5.65 -4.64 -6.00
N GLY A 42 -4.86 -5.08 -5.02
CA GLY A 42 -4.94 -6.43 -4.45
C GLY A 42 -4.37 -7.54 -5.32
N SER A 43 -4.05 -8.68 -4.71
CA SER A 43 -3.64 -9.90 -5.41
C SER A 43 -4.67 -11.02 -5.26
N PHE A 44 -4.45 -12.17 -5.90
CA PHE A 44 -5.33 -13.34 -5.77
C PHE A 44 -5.43 -13.89 -4.35
N VAL A 45 -4.48 -13.57 -3.47
CA VAL A 45 -4.51 -13.94 -2.04
C VAL A 45 -5.13 -12.88 -1.14
N SER A 46 -5.41 -11.68 -1.66
CA SER A 46 -6.04 -10.61 -0.91
C SER A 46 -7.44 -11.01 -0.45
N LYS A 47 -7.79 -10.68 0.80
CA LYS A 47 -9.14 -10.88 1.35
C LYS A 47 -9.78 -9.55 1.74
N SER A 48 -11.10 -9.44 1.49
CA SER A 48 -11.91 -8.29 1.90
C SER A 48 -11.27 -6.95 1.49
N ASP A 49 -11.23 -5.95 2.36
CA ASP A 49 -10.78 -4.58 2.08
C ASP A 49 -9.28 -4.43 1.75
N ASN A 50 -8.49 -5.52 1.77
CA ASN A 50 -7.09 -5.52 1.34
C ASN A 50 -6.96 -5.53 -0.20
N GLY A 51 -7.46 -4.47 -0.84
CA GLY A 51 -7.43 -4.30 -2.29
C GLY A 51 -8.78 -4.47 -2.99
N ALA A 52 -9.89 -4.50 -2.24
CA ALA A 52 -11.24 -4.49 -2.81
C ALA A 52 -11.73 -3.09 -3.21
N SER A 53 -11.09 -2.02 -2.73
CA SER A 53 -11.40 -0.64 -3.10
C SER A 53 -10.23 0.02 -3.83
N GLY A 54 -10.55 0.82 -4.85
CA GLY A 54 -9.57 1.60 -5.62
C GLY A 54 -8.91 2.72 -4.79
N PHE A 55 -9.45 2.99 -3.60
CA PHE A 55 -8.91 3.99 -2.68
C PHE A 55 -7.93 3.40 -1.65
N CYS A 56 -7.81 2.07 -1.56
CA CYS A 56 -6.90 1.43 -0.62
C CYS A 56 -5.44 1.58 -1.07
N ARG A 57 -4.61 2.20 -0.24
CA ARG A 57 -3.17 2.36 -0.45
C ARG A 57 -2.39 1.55 0.58
N TYR A 58 -1.57 0.62 0.13
CA TYR A 58 -0.72 -0.19 1.00
C TYR A 58 0.76 0.08 0.72
N HIS A 59 1.58 -0.10 1.74
CA HIS A 59 3.02 0.09 1.67
C HIS A 59 3.74 -1.26 1.57
N PHE A 60 4.86 -1.31 0.87
CA PHE A 60 5.77 -2.45 0.91
C PHE A 60 7.20 -2.01 0.64
N ARG A 61 8.16 -2.87 0.98
CA ARG A 61 9.57 -2.69 0.60
C ARG A 61 9.86 -3.52 -0.65
N PRO A 62 10.48 -2.94 -1.70
CA PRO A 62 10.74 -3.65 -2.96
C PRO A 62 11.60 -4.91 -2.83
N HIS A 63 12.39 -5.04 -1.77
CA HIS A 63 13.24 -6.22 -1.52
C HIS A 63 12.51 -7.38 -0.83
N PHE A 64 11.24 -7.22 -0.45
CA PHE A 64 10.41 -8.33 0.03
C PHE A 64 9.46 -8.78 -1.08
N LEU A 65 9.32 -10.09 -1.22
CA LEU A 65 8.40 -10.69 -2.19
C LEU A 65 6.96 -10.26 -1.90
N GLN A 66 6.28 -9.76 -2.91
CA GLN A 66 4.83 -9.59 -2.95
C GLN A 66 4.29 -10.32 -4.18
N HIS A 67 3.03 -10.76 -4.13
CA HIS A 67 2.32 -11.23 -5.33
C HIS A 67 1.96 -10.01 -6.21
N SER A 68 2.99 -9.36 -6.76
CA SER A 68 2.91 -8.10 -7.48
C SER A 68 3.29 -8.22 -8.94
N GLY A 69 2.76 -7.31 -9.76
CA GLY A 69 3.10 -7.12 -11.16
C GLY A 69 3.07 -5.64 -11.53
N PHE A 70 3.15 -5.37 -12.83
CA PHE A 70 3.14 -4.03 -13.41
C PHE A 70 1.91 -3.85 -14.29
N ARG A 71 1.36 -2.64 -14.32
CA ARG A 71 0.34 -2.21 -15.28
C ARG A 71 0.84 -0.92 -15.94
N LEU A 72 0.75 -0.87 -17.28
CA LEU A 72 1.13 0.28 -18.10
C LEU A 72 -0.11 1.04 -18.56
#